data_AF-A0A4R3PS12-F1
#
_entry.id   AF-A0A4R3PS12-F1
#
_cell.length_a   1.000
_cell.length_b   1.000
_cell.length_c   1.000
_cell.angle_alpha   90.00
_cell.angle_beta   90.00
_cell.angle_gamma   90.00
#
_symmetry.space_group_name_H-M   'P 1'
#
loop_
_entity.id
_entity.type
_entity.pdbx_description
1 polymer ?
#
loop_
_entity_poly.entity_id
_entity_poly.type
_entity_poly.pdbx_seq_one_letter_code
_entity_poly.pdbx_strand_id
1 'polypeptide(L)' 'MRRELKRLRISLGCVLRDIGRKVAGNVELERTFARLFGLIERLLAQKPKDKNKVYALHAPEVVCFSKGKARAPFDSVAR' A
#
# COMPACT_ATOMS: atom_id res chain seq x y z
N MET A 1 1.65 -12.08 15.61
CA MET A 1 2.15 -11.26 14.49
C MET A 1 2.20 -11.94 13.11
N ARG A 2 3.06 -12.95 12.83
CA ARG A 2 3.19 -13.49 11.44
C ARG A 2 1.88 -14.04 10.84
N ARG A 3 1.04 -14.69 11.65
CA ARG A 3 -0.28 -15.19 11.24
C ARG A 3 -1.26 -14.05 10.91
N GLU A 4 -1.24 -12.98 11.69
CA GLU A 4 -2.11 -11.81 11.48
C GLU A 4 -1.72 -11.05 10.22
N LEU A 5 -0.42 -10.83 10.00
CA LEU A 5 0.08 -10.24 8.75
C LEU A 5 -0.30 -11.09 7.54
N LYS A 6 -0.22 -12.42 7.65
CA LYS A 6 -0.69 -13.33 6.59
C LYS A 6 -2.19 -13.18 6.34
N ARG A 7 -3.02 -13.12 7.39
CA ARG A 7 -4.46 -12.89 7.28
C ARG A 7 -4.77 -11.56 6.59
N LEU A 8 -4.13 -10.47 7.03
CA LEU A 8 -4.30 -9.15 6.42
C LEU A 8 -3.93 -9.15 4.93
N ARG A 9 -2.82 -9.79 4.54
CA ARG A 9 -2.42 -9.90 3.13
C ARG A 9 -3.41 -10.70 2.29
N ILE A 10 -3.96 -11.79 2.84
CA ILE A 10 -4.99 -12.59 2.17
C ILE A 10 -6.26 -11.77 2.00
N SER A 11 -6.77 -11.17 3.08
CA SER A 11 -7.99 -10.35 3.05
C SER A 11 -7.85 -9.19 2.06
N LEU A 12 -6.71 -8.49 2.06
CA LEU A 12 -6.43 -7.41 1.13
C LEU A 12 -6.45 -7.89 -0.33
N GLY A 13 -5.82 -9.03 -0.63
CA GLY A 13 -5.84 -9.62 -1.98
C GLY A 13 -7.21 -10.13 -2.42
N CYS A 14 -8.08 -10.52 -1.49
CA CYS A 14 -9.48 -10.85 -1.78
C CYS A 14 -10.28 -9.61 -2.12
N VAL A 15 -10.16 -8.55 -1.31
CA VAL A 15 -10.86 -7.27 -1.55
C VAL A 15 -10.40 -6.63 -2.86
N LEU A 16 -9.10 -6.64 -3.18
CA LEU A 16 -8.58 -6.13 -4.44
C LEU A 16 -9.20 -6.84 -5.64
N ARG A 17 -9.30 -8.18 -5.61
CA ARG A 17 -9.92 -8.98 -6.68
C ARG A 17 -11.42 -8.73 -6.79
N ASP A 18 -12.13 -8.57 -5.68
CA ASP A 18 -13.55 -8.26 -5.67
C ASP A 18 -13.83 -6.89 -6.29
N ILE A 19 -13.08 -5.86 -5.87
CA ILE A 19 -13.17 -4.52 -6.47
C ILE A 19 -12.80 -4.59 -7.94
N GLY A 20 -11.75 -5.32 -8.31
CA GLY A 20 -11.31 -5.48 -9.70
C GLY A 20 -12.41 -6.04 -10.60
N ARG A 21 -13.15 -7.03 -10.10
CA ARG A 21 -14.32 -7.60 -10.81
C ARG A 21 -15.49 -6.62 -10.92
N LYS A 22 -15.70 -5.77 -9.91
CA LYS A 22 -16.79 -4.78 -9.89
C LYS A 22 -16.54 -3.60 -10.82
N VAL A 23 -15.28 -3.22 -11.00
CA VAL A 23 -14.89 -2.10 -11.88
C VAL A 23 -14.64 -2.55 -13.31
N ALA A 24 -14.41 -3.85 -13.54
CA ALA A 24 -14.18 -4.42 -14.86
C ALA A 24 -15.29 -4.05 -15.85
N GLY A 25 -14.91 -3.43 -16.98
CA GLY A 25 -15.82 -2.98 -18.01
C GLY A 25 -16.28 -1.51 -17.87
N ASN A 26 -15.85 -0.81 -16.83
CA ASN A 26 -16.05 0.63 -16.68
C ASN A 26 -14.71 1.36 -16.72
N VAL A 27 -14.38 1.91 -17.88
CA VAL A 27 -13.09 2.57 -18.17
C VAL A 27 -12.76 3.69 -17.18
N GLU A 28 -13.75 4.47 -16.75
CA GLU A 28 -13.55 5.58 -15.82
C GLU A 28 -13.23 5.10 -14.40
N LEU A 29 -13.92 4.05 -13.95
CA LEU A 29 -13.62 3.42 -12.66
C LEU A 29 -12.27 2.72 -12.70
N GLU A 30 -11.97 1.95 -13.75
CA GLU A 30 -10.67 1.30 -13.92
C GLU A 30 -9.52 2.30 -13.87
N ARG A 31 -9.64 3.44 -14.57
CA ARG A 31 -8.64 4.51 -14.53
C ARG A 31 -8.49 5.10 -13.13
N THR A 32 -9.60 5.34 -12.44
CA THR A 32 -9.59 5.90 -11.08
C THR A 32 -8.89 4.96 -10.09
N PHE A 33 -9.15 3.66 -10.21
CA PHE A 33 -8.58 2.66 -9.31
C PHE A 33 -7.18 2.17 -9.72
N ALA A 34 -6.74 2.41 -10.96
CA ALA A 34 -5.45 1.94 -11.47
C ALA A 34 -4.26 2.28 -10.56
N ARG A 35 -4.20 3.54 -10.07
CA ARG A 35 -3.13 3.97 -9.14
C ARG A 35 -3.18 3.18 -7.82
N LEU A 36 -4.37 2.98 -7.26
CA LEU A 36 -4.54 2.26 -6.01
C LEU A 36 -4.20 0.78 -6.15
N PHE A 37 -4.59 0.16 -7.27
CA PHE A 37 -4.28 -1.23 -7.59
C PHE A 37 -2.77 -1.44 -7.66
N GLY A 38 -2.05 -0.58 -8.39
CA GLY A 38 -0.59 -0.64 -8.48
C GLY A 38 0.11 -0.48 -7.12
N LEU A 39 -0.41 0.38 -6.23
CA LEU A 39 0.13 0.53 -4.88
C LEU A 39 -0.09 -0.71 -4.00
N ILE A 40 -1.27 -1.32 -4.07
CA ILE A 40 -1.59 -2.53 -3.30
C ILE A 40 -0.78 -3.73 -3.82
N GLU A 41 -0.62 -3.87 -5.14
CA GLU A 41 0.24 -4.89 -5.72
C GLU A 41 1.69 -4.74 -5.27
N ARG A 42 2.21 -3.50 -5.27
CA ARG A 42 3.55 -3.21 -4.76
C ARG A 42 3.68 -3.55 -3.27
N LEU A 43 2.68 -3.21 -2.47
CA LEU A 43 2.64 -3.53 -1.03
C LEU A 43 2.61 -5.05 -0.78
N LEU A 44 1.88 -5.82 -1.60
CA LEU A 44 1.85 -7.28 -1.53
C LEU A 44 3.16 -7.90 -2.00
N ALA A 45 3.84 -7.34 -3.02
CA ALA A 45 5.13 -7.83 -3.49
C ALA A 45 6.31 -7.48 -2.55
N GLN A 46 6.15 -6.44 -1.73
CA GLN A 46 7.20 -5.91 -0.86
C GLN A 46 7.75 -6.95 0.12
N LYS A 47 9.08 -7.05 0.17
CA LYS A 47 9.85 -7.91 1.08
C LYS A 47 10.42 -7.10 2.25
N PRO A 48 10.76 -7.75 3.38
CA PRO A 48 11.27 -7.06 4.57
C PRO A 48 12.54 -6.22 4.36
N LYS A 49 13.36 -6.54 3.35
CA LYS A 49 14.63 -5.84 3.06
C LYS A 49 14.54 -4.84 1.92
N ASP A 50 13.36 -4.64 1.32
CA ASP A 50 13.20 -3.72 0.20
C ASP A 50 13.37 -2.27 0.64
N LYS A 51 13.94 -1.46 -0.26
CA LYS A 51 14.05 0.00 -0.12
C LYS A 51 12.76 0.66 -0.64
N ASN A 52 12.42 1.86 -0.17
CA ASN A 52 11.21 2.61 -0.56
C ASN A 52 9.89 1.86 -0.27
N LYS A 53 9.74 1.42 0.98
CA LYS A 53 8.55 0.72 1.44
C LYS A 53 7.33 1.63 1.44
N VAL A 54 6.18 1.08 1.07
CA VAL A 54 4.89 1.73 1.25
C VAL A 54 4.49 1.57 2.72
N TYR A 55 4.44 2.69 3.45
CA TYR A 55 4.02 2.72 4.86
C TYR A 55 2.53 3.06 5.00
N ALA A 56 2.00 3.89 4.12
CA ALA A 56 0.60 4.29 4.07
C ALA A 56 0.07 4.25 2.64
N LEU A 57 -1.10 3.61 2.42
CA LEU A 57 -1.75 3.59 1.10
C LEU A 57 -2.35 4.95 0.72
N HIS A 58 -2.78 5.73 1.72
CA HIS A 58 -3.35 7.07 1.52
C HIS A 58 -2.27 8.15 1.31
N ALA A 59 -1.02 7.85 1.66
CA ALA A 59 0.13 8.76 1.50
C ALA A 59 1.36 7.96 1.03
N PRO A 60 1.33 7.41 -0.21
CA PRO A 60 2.41 6.57 -0.75
C PRO A 60 3.73 7.32 -0.98
N GLU A 61 3.69 8.66 -0.99
CA GLU A 61 4.83 9.58 -1.05
C GLU A 61 5.56 9.74 0.30
N VAL A 62 4.96 9.26 1.40
CA VAL A 62 5.58 9.30 2.71
C VAL A 62 6.67 8.25 2.81
N VAL A 63 7.87 8.69 3.17
CA VAL A 63 9.01 7.83 3.44
C VAL A 63 9.28 7.83 4.94
N CYS A 64 9.40 6.65 5.54
CA CYS A 64 9.84 6.52 6.93
C CYS A 64 11.36 6.61 7.00
N PHE A 65 11.86 7.72 7.52
CA PHE A 65 13.27 7.88 7.87
C PHE A 65 13.48 7.59 9.36
N SER A 66 14.55 6.86 9.69
CA SER A 66 14.95 6.61 11.07
C SER A 66 15.29 7.94 11.75
N LYS A 67 14.51 8.35 12.76
CA LYS A 67 14.79 9.58 13.51
C LYS A 67 15.95 9.34 14.48
N GLY A 68 17.10 9.97 14.23
CA GLY A 68 18.05 10.26 15.31
C GLY A 68 17.38 11.24 16.27
N LYS A 69 17.05 10.78 17.49
CA LYS A 69 16.54 11.55 18.63
C LYS A 69 15.58 12.70 18.29
N ALA A 70 14.29 12.45 18.12
CA ALA A 70 13.31 13.51 18.35
C ALA A 70 11.90 13.00 18.69
N ARG A 71 11.21 13.82 19.48
CA ARG A 71 10.10 13.49 20.38
C ARG A 71 8.71 13.38 19.72
N ALA A 72 8.62 13.09 18.42
CA ALA A 72 7.35 12.88 17.71
C ALA A 72 7.55 12.05 16.43
N PRO A 73 6.68 11.10 16.07
CA PRO A 73 6.75 10.40 14.78
C PRO A 73 6.26 11.34 13.66
N PHE A 74 6.97 11.39 12.54
CA PHE A 74 6.71 12.31 11.44
C PHE A 74 6.76 11.50 10.15
N ASP A 75 5.66 11.55 9.43
CA ASP A 75 5.55 11.22 8.03
C ASP A 75 6.17 12.38 7.24
N SER A 76 7.26 12.14 6.50
CA SER A 76 7.82 13.14 5.58
C SER A 76 7.45 12.79 4.15
N VAL A 77 6.75 13.69 3.47
CA VAL A 77 6.48 13.63 2.03
C VAL A 77 7.80 13.79 1.28
N ALA A 78 8.19 12.81 0.46
CA ALA A 78 9.30 12.96 -0.46
C ALA A 78 8.95 14.04 -1.50
N ARG A 79 9.68 15.16 -1.46
CA ARG A 79 9.66 16.20 -2.50
C ARG A 79 10.53 15.81 -3.68
#